data_AF-A0A5D4HAQ8-F1
#
_entry.id   AF-A0A5D4HAQ8-F1
#
_cell.length_a   1.000
_cell.length_b   1.000
_cell.length_c   1.000
_cell.angle_alpha   90.00
_cell.angle_beta   90.00
_cell.angle_gamma   90.00
#
_symmetry.space_group_name_H-M   'P 1'
#
loop_
_entity.id
_entity.type
_entity.pdbx_description
1 polymer ?
#
loop_
_entity_poly.entity_id
_entity_poly.type
_entity_poly.pdbx_seq_one_letter_code
_entity_poly.pdbx_strand_id
1 'polypeptide(L)'
;MEQRIKREEAIKKLRALFRQKGYSSNFSIGSHNSVLLADLDKCLKTFLQGYDAGKYQDGSFELKTGMPYDSKIYCHFYLKFDEQQGFKIEKMQVSSTRTHKMQTYEIHNNSEILGSQAVYSLFPKPKPWEDIMKGKFRL
;
A
#
# COMPACT_ATOMS: atom_id res chain seq x y z
N MET A 1 28.64 17.29 6.10
CA MET A 1 27.73 16.66 7.08
C MET A 1 26.40 16.44 6.39
N GLU A 2 26.12 15.21 5.94
CA GLU A 2 24.82 14.85 5.37
C GLU A 2 23.76 14.86 6.49
N GLN A 3 22.67 15.59 6.28
CA GLN A 3 21.55 15.62 7.23
C GLN A 3 20.74 14.33 7.08
N ARG A 4 20.74 13.48 8.11
CA ARG A 4 19.85 12.32 8.19
C ARG A 4 18.41 12.79 8.35
N ILE A 5 17.46 12.15 7.67
CA ILE A 5 16.05 12.48 7.83
C ILE A 5 15.57 12.04 9.22
N LYS A 6 14.78 12.88 9.89
CA LYS A 6 14.12 12.45 11.14
C LYS A 6 13.11 11.36 10.81
N ARG A 7 13.21 10.21 11.48
CA ARG A 7 12.33 9.03 11.22
C ARG A 7 10.84 9.37 11.32
N GLU A 8 10.47 10.20 12.28
CA GLU A 8 9.09 10.68 12.43
C GLU A 8 8.62 11.48 11.21
N GLU A 9 9.52 12.25 10.59
CA GLU A 9 9.23 12.98 9.36
C GLU A 9 9.07 12.04 8.17
N ALA A 10 9.90 11.00 8.07
CA ALA A 10 9.77 9.97 7.04
C ALA A 10 8.41 9.24 7.14
N ILE A 11 8.00 8.85 8.36
CA ILE A 11 6.68 8.25 8.61
C ILE A 11 5.57 9.23 8.20
N LYS A 12 5.65 10.49 8.64
CA LYS A 12 4.64 11.51 8.33
C LYS A 12 4.49 11.75 6.83
N LYS A 13 5.60 11.80 6.08
CA LYS A 13 5.61 11.95 4.61
C LYS A 13 4.93 10.77 3.93
N LEU A 14 5.31 9.54 4.29
CA LEU A 14 4.72 8.35 3.70
C LEU A 14 3.22 8.24 4.04
N ARG A 15 2.83 8.51 5.29
CA ARG A 15 1.42 8.53 5.71
C ARG A 15 0.61 9.54 4.91
N ALA A 16 1.13 10.75 4.73
CA ALA A 16 0.46 11.80 3.97
C ALA A 16 0.23 11.35 2.52
N LEU A 17 1.24 10.75 1.89
CA LEU A 17 1.14 10.20 0.54
C LEU A 17 0.05 9.12 0.43
N PHE A 18 0.08 8.10 1.29
CA PHE A 18 -0.90 7.01 1.26
C PHE A 18 -2.32 7.54 1.48
N ARG A 19 -2.50 8.48 2.41
CA ARG A 19 -3.79 9.13 2.66
C ARG A 19 -4.26 9.94 1.44
N GLN A 20 -3.39 10.71 0.81
CA GLN A 20 -3.70 11.47 -0.41
C GLN A 20 -4.10 10.54 -1.56
N LYS A 21 -3.47 9.38 -1.65
CA LYS A 21 -3.77 8.34 -2.64
C LYS A 21 -4.97 7.47 -2.26
N GLY A 22 -5.63 7.76 -1.14
CA GLY A 22 -6.88 7.10 -0.72
C GLY A 22 -6.70 5.73 -0.08
N TYR A 23 -5.52 5.43 0.45
CA TYR A 23 -5.25 4.22 1.24
C TYR A 23 -5.38 4.54 2.73
N SER A 24 -6.56 4.27 3.28
CA SER A 24 -6.88 4.53 4.70
C SER A 24 -7.19 3.26 5.50
N SER A 25 -7.12 2.09 4.87
CA SER A 25 -7.35 0.79 5.51
C SER A 25 -6.19 0.40 6.43
N ASN A 26 -6.36 -0.71 7.15
CA ASN A 26 -5.26 -1.34 7.85
C ASN A 26 -4.22 -1.89 6.85
N PHE A 27 -2.97 -1.90 7.29
CA PHE A 27 -1.84 -2.47 6.60
C PHE A 27 -1.36 -3.70 7.35
N SER A 28 -0.88 -4.68 6.61
CA SER A 28 -0.12 -5.78 7.16
C SER A 28 1.35 -5.68 6.78
N ILE A 29 2.20 -5.96 7.77
CA ILE A 29 3.66 -5.99 7.64
C ILE A 29 4.20 -7.24 8.33
N GLY A 30 5.22 -7.86 7.73
CA GLY A 30 5.95 -8.97 8.35
C GLY A 30 6.21 -10.14 7.41
N SER A 31 6.82 -11.19 7.97
CA SER A 31 7.17 -12.42 7.25
C SER A 31 6.10 -13.49 7.48
N HIS A 32 6.22 -14.62 6.77
CA HIS A 32 5.22 -15.69 6.75
C HIS A 32 4.75 -16.20 8.14
N ASN A 33 5.58 -16.03 9.18
CA ASN A 33 5.33 -16.50 10.55
C ASN A 33 4.96 -15.39 11.55
N SER A 34 5.05 -14.12 11.17
CA SER A 34 4.73 -12.99 12.05
C SER A 34 4.20 -11.84 11.22
N VAL A 35 2.88 -11.76 11.11
CA VAL A 35 2.17 -10.70 10.37
C VAL A 35 1.49 -9.78 11.37
N LEU A 36 1.92 -8.53 11.43
CA LEU A 36 1.23 -7.48 12.17
C LEU A 36 0.21 -6.83 11.24
N LEU A 37 -1.07 -6.82 11.63
CA LEU A 37 -2.13 -6.04 11.00
C LEU A 37 -2.46 -4.82 11.87
N ALA A 38 -2.19 -3.61 11.37
CA ALA A 38 -2.38 -2.37 12.12
C ALA A 38 -2.57 -1.16 11.19
N ASP A 39 -2.70 0.04 11.75
CA ASP A 39 -2.58 1.27 10.97
C ASP A 39 -1.15 1.43 10.40
N LEU A 40 -1.04 2.28 9.37
CA LEU A 40 0.22 2.51 8.67
C LEU A 40 1.35 2.99 9.61
N ASP A 41 1.06 3.90 10.54
CA ASP A 41 2.08 4.45 11.44
C ASP A 41 2.65 3.37 12.35
N LYS A 42 1.80 2.50 12.89
CA LYS A 42 2.21 1.39 13.72
C LYS A 42 3.03 0.38 12.92
N CYS A 43 2.62 0.05 11.69
CA CYS A 43 3.43 -0.80 10.81
C CYS A 43 4.82 -0.21 10.53
N LEU A 44 4.91 1.08 10.21
CA LEU A 44 6.19 1.75 9.93
C LEU A 44 7.08 1.86 11.17
N LYS A 45 6.50 2.12 12.36
CA LYS A 45 7.25 2.12 13.62
C LYS A 45 7.78 0.73 13.95
N THR A 46 6.96 -0.31 13.79
CA THR A 46 7.40 -1.70 14.00
C THR A 46 8.51 -2.11 13.03
N PHE A 47 8.41 -1.68 11.76
CA PHE A 47 9.50 -1.87 10.80
C PHE A 47 10.80 -1.22 11.28
N LEU A 48 10.77 0.06 11.65
CA LEU A 48 11.97 0.79 12.07
C LEU A 48 12.60 0.18 13.33
N GLN A 49 11.79 -0.28 14.28
CA GLN A 49 12.27 -1.03 15.44
C GLN A 49 12.95 -2.35 15.03
N GLY A 50 12.39 -3.06 14.05
CA GLY A 50 13.01 -4.26 13.49
C GLY A 50 14.29 -3.98 12.71
N TYR A 51 14.35 -2.85 12.00
CA TYR A 51 15.51 -2.38 11.25
C TYR A 51 16.67 -2.08 12.20
N ASP A 52 16.41 -1.36 13.29
CA ASP A 52 17.40 -1.10 14.35
C ASP A 52 17.91 -2.38 15.01
N ALA A 53 17.03 -3.37 15.16
CA ALA A 53 17.36 -4.68 15.69
C ALA A 53 18.06 -5.61 14.67
N GLY A 54 18.37 -5.12 13.46
CA GLY A 54 19.05 -5.88 12.40
C GLY A 54 18.19 -6.94 11.71
N LYS A 55 16.87 -6.95 11.91
CA LYS A 55 15.94 -7.91 11.26
C LYS A 55 15.73 -7.62 9.77
N TYR A 56 15.94 -6.37 9.34
CA TYR A 56 15.78 -5.91 7.96
C TYR A 56 17.10 -5.31 7.45
N GLN A 57 18.08 -6.16 7.16
CA GLN A 57 19.47 -5.73 6.91
C GLN A 57 19.63 -4.76 5.73
N ASP A 58 18.80 -4.89 4.69
CA ASP A 58 18.83 -4.06 3.49
C ASP A 58 17.81 -2.90 3.52
N GLY A 59 17.06 -2.77 4.61
CA GLY A 59 15.98 -1.80 4.75
C GLY A 59 14.74 -2.10 3.90
N SER A 60 14.68 -3.26 3.25
CA SER A 60 13.56 -3.64 2.39
C SER A 60 12.42 -4.28 3.20
N PHE A 61 11.18 -3.94 2.86
CA PHE A 61 9.99 -4.54 3.47
C PHE A 61 8.76 -4.44 2.57
N GLU A 62 7.74 -5.20 2.96
CA GLU A 62 6.48 -5.31 2.26
C GLU A 62 5.34 -4.73 3.12
N LEU A 63 4.47 -3.92 2.50
CA LEU A 63 3.20 -3.49 3.06
C LEU A 63 2.05 -4.00 2.21
N LYS A 64 1.10 -4.70 2.84
CA LYS A 64 -0.11 -5.20 2.16
C LYS A 64 -1.32 -4.49 2.72
N THR A 65 -2.26 -4.11 1.86
CA THR A 65 -3.52 -3.50 2.28
C THR A 65 -4.66 -3.90 1.36
N GLY A 66 -5.86 -4.01 1.92
CA GLY A 66 -7.08 -4.22 1.15
C GLY A 66 -7.64 -2.89 0.64
N MET A 67 -8.28 -2.91 -0.54
CA MET A 67 -9.01 -1.75 -1.02
C MET A 67 -10.18 -1.41 -0.08
N PRO A 68 -10.40 -0.12 0.25
CA PRO A 68 -11.48 0.28 1.16
C PRO A 68 -12.88 -0.05 0.63
N TYR A 69 -13.06 -0.16 -0.69
CA TYR A 69 -14.35 -0.37 -1.33
C TYR A 69 -14.53 -1.77 -1.97
N ASP A 70 -13.49 -2.61 -1.95
CA ASP A 70 -13.57 -3.96 -2.52
C ASP A 70 -12.62 -4.91 -1.79
N SER A 71 -13.17 -5.80 -0.97
CA SER A 71 -12.39 -6.78 -0.20
C SER A 71 -11.72 -7.84 -1.09
N LYS A 72 -12.01 -7.88 -2.38
CA LYS A 72 -11.40 -8.81 -3.34
C LYS A 72 -10.16 -8.23 -4.02
N ILE A 73 -9.88 -6.94 -3.84
CA ILE A 73 -8.70 -6.27 -4.40
C ILE A 73 -7.69 -5.96 -3.30
N TYR A 74 -6.45 -6.36 -3.52
CA TYR A 74 -5.35 -6.14 -2.59
C TYR A 74 -4.23 -5.37 -3.27
N CYS A 75 -3.61 -4.47 -2.53
CA CYS A 75 -2.40 -3.77 -2.94
C CYS A 75 -1.24 -4.24 -2.08
N HIS A 76 -0.13 -4.48 -2.74
CA HIS A 76 1.10 -4.92 -2.14
C HIS A 76 2.21 -3.96 -2.57
N PHE A 77 2.76 -3.24 -1.61
CA PHE A 77 3.80 -2.25 -1.79
C PHE A 77 5.13 -2.83 -1.31
N TYR A 78 6.15 -2.72 -2.14
CA TYR A 78 7.53 -3.06 -1.82
C TYR A 78 8.26 -1.76 -1.58
N LEU A 79 8.79 -1.62 -0.37
CA LEU A 79 9.44 -0.41 0.08
C LEU A 79 10.86 -0.68 0.53
N LYS A 80 11.67 0.36 0.44
CA LYS A 80 13.01 0.42 1.01
C LYS A 80 13.13 1.64 1.90
N PHE A 81 13.76 1.48 3.05
CA PHE A 81 14.11 2.57 3.94
C PHE A 81 15.58 2.94 3.80
N ASP A 82 15.84 4.22 3.62
CA ASP A 82 17.15 4.83 3.58
C ASP A 82 17.24 5.97 4.61
N GLU A 83 18.33 6.05 5.37
CA GLU A 83 18.47 7.04 6.45
C GLU A 83 18.60 8.49 5.93
N GLN A 84 18.96 8.68 4.66
CA GLN A 84 19.07 10.00 4.04
C GLN A 84 17.75 10.38 3.37
N GLN A 85 17.12 9.47 2.63
CA GLN A 85 15.96 9.75 1.79
C GLN A 85 14.61 9.39 2.44
N GLY A 86 14.62 8.55 3.46
CA GLY A 86 13.42 8.02 4.11
C GLY A 86 12.85 6.80 3.38
N PHE A 87 11.53 6.67 3.35
CA PHE A 87 10.86 5.55 2.69
C PHE A 87 10.71 5.78 1.19
N LYS A 88 11.20 4.84 0.39
CA LYS A 88 10.98 4.75 -1.04
C LYS A 88 10.10 3.56 -1.38
N ILE A 89 9.11 3.75 -2.24
CA ILE A 89 8.30 2.68 -2.81
C ILE A 89 8.96 2.31 -4.13
N GLU A 90 9.39 1.07 -4.26
CA GLU A 90 10.08 0.58 -5.47
C GLU A 90 9.12 -0.12 -6.41
N LYS A 91 8.11 -0.81 -5.86
CA LYS A 91 7.17 -1.57 -6.65
C LYS A 91 5.80 -1.59 -5.98
N MET A 92 4.76 -1.55 -6.80
CA MET A 92 3.38 -1.73 -6.38
C MET A 92 2.78 -2.89 -7.18
N GLN A 93 2.19 -3.84 -6.48
CA GLN A 93 1.42 -4.92 -7.07
C GLN A 93 -0.04 -4.80 -6.66
N VAL A 94 -0.92 -4.98 -7.63
CA VAL A 94 -2.37 -4.96 -7.45
C VAL A 94 -2.91 -6.29 -7.89
N SER A 95 -3.60 -6.99 -6.99
CA SER A 95 -4.20 -8.29 -7.29
C SER A 95 -5.70 -8.28 -7.03
N SER A 96 -6.45 -8.96 -7.89
CA SER A 96 -7.87 -9.22 -7.68
C SER A 96 -8.13 -10.70 -7.58
N THR A 97 -8.66 -11.12 -6.45
CA THR A 97 -9.15 -12.50 -6.23
C THR A 97 -10.40 -12.81 -7.04
N ARG A 98 -11.14 -11.78 -7.52
CA ARG A 98 -12.33 -11.96 -8.35
C ARG A 98 -11.97 -12.37 -9.77
N THR A 99 -10.98 -11.71 -10.37
CA THR A 99 -10.59 -11.95 -11.76
C THR A 99 -9.33 -12.80 -11.89
N HIS A 100 -8.69 -13.17 -10.78
CA HIS A 100 -7.37 -13.80 -10.72
C HIS A 100 -6.29 -13.04 -11.51
N LYS A 101 -6.46 -11.72 -11.65
CA LYS A 101 -5.51 -10.85 -12.37
C LYS A 101 -4.59 -10.17 -11.36
N MET A 102 -3.33 -10.05 -11.75
CA MET A 102 -2.33 -9.28 -11.03
C MET A 102 -1.67 -8.30 -12.01
N GLN A 103 -1.45 -7.07 -11.55
CA GLN A 103 -0.72 -6.04 -12.28
C GLN A 103 0.41 -5.53 -11.39
N THR A 104 1.59 -5.37 -11.99
CA THR A 104 2.80 -4.91 -11.29
C THR A 104 3.22 -3.58 -11.91
N TYR A 105 3.59 -2.63 -11.06
CA TYR A 105 4.04 -1.31 -11.42
C TYR A 105 5.38 -1.06 -10.74
N GLU A 106 6.41 -0.80 -11.55
CA GLU A 106 7.69 -0.31 -11.06
C GLU A 106 7.58 1.19 -10.77
N ILE A 107 8.07 1.60 -9.60
CA ILE A 107 7.90 2.95 -9.06
C ILE A 107 9.29 3.58 -8.92
N HIS A 108 9.54 4.61 -9.72
CA HIS A 108 10.78 5.38 -9.67
C HIS A 108 10.64 6.53 -8.68
N ASN A 109 9.43 7.07 -8.56
CA ASN A 109 9.07 8.14 -7.62
C ASN A 109 7.80 7.78 -6.85
N ASN A 110 7.80 7.96 -5.53
CA ASN A 110 6.65 7.67 -4.66
C ASN A 110 5.32 8.30 -5.12
N SER A 111 5.36 9.43 -5.86
CA SER A 111 4.16 10.06 -6.42
C SER A 111 3.48 9.26 -7.54
N GLU A 112 4.18 8.30 -8.16
CA GLU A 112 3.69 7.47 -9.26
C GLU A 112 2.74 6.37 -8.79
N ILE A 113 2.65 6.09 -7.49
CA ILE A 113 1.73 5.07 -6.99
C ILE A 113 0.30 5.41 -7.40
N LEU A 114 -0.44 4.39 -7.83
CA LEU A 114 -1.84 4.57 -8.21
C LEU A 114 -2.67 4.93 -6.99
N GLY A 115 -3.66 5.81 -7.18
CA GLY A 115 -4.67 6.06 -6.16
C GLY A 115 -5.62 4.87 -6.03
N SER A 116 -6.22 4.66 -4.87
CA SER A 116 -7.17 3.57 -4.60
C SER A 116 -8.37 3.59 -5.56
N GLN A 117 -8.82 4.77 -5.98
CA GLN A 117 -9.87 4.94 -6.99
C GLN A 117 -9.45 4.47 -8.39
N ALA A 118 -8.20 4.74 -8.78
CA ALA A 118 -7.65 4.27 -10.05
C ALA A 118 -7.52 2.74 -10.02
N VAL A 119 -7.00 2.19 -8.91
CA VAL A 119 -6.90 0.75 -8.67
C VAL A 119 -8.26 0.06 -8.80
N TYR A 120 -9.29 0.62 -8.17
CA TYR A 120 -10.64 0.07 -8.22
C TYR A 120 -11.21 0.05 -9.66
N SER A 121 -10.79 1.00 -10.50
CA SER A 121 -11.22 1.09 -11.90
C SER A 121 -10.51 0.10 -12.83
N LEU A 122 -9.38 -0.49 -12.42
CA LEU A 122 -8.63 -1.47 -13.23
C LEU A 122 -9.36 -2.80 -13.38
N PHE A 123 -10.25 -3.14 -12.45
CA PHE A 123 -10.93 -4.43 -12.46
C PHE A 123 -12.39 -4.26 -12.90
N PRO A 124 -12.83 -5.04 -13.91
CA PRO A 124 -14.21 -4.97 -14.38
C PRO A 124 -15.17 -5.28 -13.23
N LYS A 125 -16.22 -4.48 -13.13
CA LYS A 125 -17.32 -4.71 -12.20
C LYS A 125 -18.28 -5.75 -12.79
N PRO A 126 -18.87 -6.62 -11.96
CA PRO A 126 -19.95 -7.48 -12.44
C PRO A 126 -21.11 -6.61 -12.96
N LYS A 127 -21.60 -6.90 -14.17
CA LYS A 127 -22.91 -6.40 -14.63
C LYS A 127 -23.98 -7.09 -13.76
N PRO A 128 -25.00 -6.39 -13.23
CA PRO A 128 -25.55 -5.13 -13.69
C PRO A 128 -25.25 -3.97 -12.72
N TRP A 129 -23.99 -3.78 -12.30
CA TRP A 129 -23.62 -2.60 -11.50
C TRP A 129 -24.08 -1.28 -12.15
N GLU A 130 -24.04 -1.21 -13.47
CA GLU A 130 -24.57 -0.07 -14.22
C GLU A 130 -26.10 0.03 -14.19
N ASP A 131 -26.85 -1.07 -14.26
CA ASP A 131 -28.32 -1.01 -14.25
C ASP A 131 -28.87 -0.75 -12.84
N ILE A 132 -28.15 -1.18 -11.79
CA ILE A 132 -28.44 -0.83 -10.40
C ILE A 132 -28.24 0.68 -10.18
N MET A 133 -27.12 1.24 -10.65
CA MET A 133 -26.84 2.70 -10.57
C MET A 133 -27.81 3.54 -11.43
N LYS A 134 -28.32 2.99 -12.53
CA LYS A 134 -29.29 3.64 -13.42
C LYS A 134 -30.75 3.41 -12.98
N GLY A 135 -31.00 2.77 -11.83
CA GLY A 135 -32.36 2.49 -11.33
C GLY A 135 -33.20 1.58 -12.23
N LYS A 136 -32.56 0.83 -13.14
CA LYS A 136 -33.24 -0.05 -14.11
C LYS A 136 -33.43 -1.45 -13.55
N PHE A 137 -34.07 -1.57 -12.40
CA PHE A 137 -34.74 -2.82 -12.07
C PHE A 137 -36.08 -2.82 -12.80
N ARG A 138 -36.14 -3.51 -13.94
CA ARG A 138 -37.42 -3.99 -14.44
C ARG A 138 -37.79 -5.18 -13.55
N LEU A 139 -38.77 -4.97 -12.68
CA LEU A 139 -39.59 -6.05 -12.13
C LEU A 139 -40.32 -6.75 -13.28
#